data_AF-A0A820LXP5-F1
#
_entry.id   AF-A0A820LXP5-F1
#
_cell.length_a   1.000
_cell.length_b   1.000
_cell.length_c   1.000
_cell.angle_alpha   90.00
_cell.angle_beta   90.00
_cell.angle_gamma   90.00
#
_symmetry.space_group_name_H-M   'P 1'
#
loop_
_entity.id
_entity.type
_entity.pdbx_description
1 polymer ?
#
loop_
_entity_poly.entity_id
_entity_poly.type
_entity_poly.pdbx_seq_one_letter_code
_entity_poly.pdbx_strand_id
1 'polypeptide(L)'
;YTRIYSQKILDYFVVFSSISCGRGNAGQTNYGYANSTMERICEQRQKDDLPALAIQWGAIGDVGMVIENLGSNDTVIGGTLPQRMTSCLETIDYFLQQSTNIPIVSSYILAEKLQKTSGSSTISISLIETIANI
;
A
#
# COMPACT_ATOMS: atom_id res chain seq x y z
N TYR A 1 -16.39 -18.83 41.77
CA TYR A 1 -15.16 -18.02 41.80
C TYR A 1 -15.01 -17.28 40.49
N THR A 2 -15.71 -16.15 40.37
CA THR A 2 -15.75 -15.32 39.16
C THR A 2 -14.55 -14.38 39.18
N ARG A 3 -13.53 -14.68 38.39
CA ARG A 3 -12.32 -13.84 38.31
C ARG A 3 -12.57 -12.78 37.24
N ILE A 4 -13.14 -11.64 37.67
CA ILE A 4 -13.24 -10.42 36.85
C ILE A 4 -11.83 -9.85 36.75
N TYR A 5 -11.05 -10.37 35.80
CA TYR A 5 -9.87 -9.68 35.34
C TYR A 5 -10.34 -8.60 34.36
N SER A 6 -10.34 -7.35 34.81
CA SER A 6 -10.25 -6.20 33.90
C SER A 6 -8.86 -6.20 33.28
N GLN A 7 -8.58 -7.17 32.40
CA GLN A 7 -7.50 -7.07 31.45
C GLN A 7 -7.94 -5.97 30.49
N LYS A 8 -7.17 -4.90 30.35
CA LYS A 8 -7.43 -3.89 29.32
C LYS A 8 -7.44 -4.63 27.98
N ILE A 9 -8.62 -4.73 27.38
CA ILE A 9 -8.78 -5.29 26.04
C ILE A 9 -8.14 -4.26 25.11
N LEU A 10 -7.14 -4.71 24.34
CA LEU A 10 -6.55 -3.88 23.29
C LEU A 10 -7.53 -3.88 22.12
N ASP A 11 -7.92 -2.71 21.61
CA ASP A 11 -8.85 -2.63 20.48
C ASP A 11 -8.12 -2.74 19.12
N TYR A 12 -6.90 -2.22 19.04
CA TYR A 12 -6.14 -2.16 17.79
C TYR A 12 -4.68 -2.61 17.99
N PHE A 13 -4.24 -3.49 17.10
CA PHE A 13 -2.83 -3.83 16.92
C PHE A 13 -2.52 -3.69 15.43
N VAL A 14 -1.80 -2.63 15.06
CA VAL A 14 -1.54 -2.31 13.66
C VAL A 14 -0.03 -2.28 13.43
N VAL A 15 0.42 -2.97 12.40
CA VAL A 15 1.80 -2.93 11.93
C VAL A 15 1.84 -2.41 10.51
N PHE A 16 2.82 -1.54 10.23
CA PHE A 16 3.09 -1.09 8.87
C PHE A 16 4.11 -2.03 8.24
N SER A 17 3.61 -2.81 7.28
CA SER A 17 4.41 -3.62 6.38
C SER A 17 4.69 -2.85 5.09
N SER A 18 5.33 -3.49 4.12
CA SER A 18 5.63 -2.92 2.81
C SER A 18 5.34 -3.90 1.69
N ILE A 19 4.95 -3.38 0.53
CA ILE A 19 4.84 -4.19 -0.70
C ILE A 19 6.16 -4.88 -1.08
N SER A 20 7.31 -4.41 -0.55
CA SER A 20 8.60 -5.10 -0.71
C SER A 20 8.60 -6.50 -0.09
N CYS A 21 7.74 -6.76 0.90
CA CYS A 21 7.48 -8.10 1.45
C CYS A 21 6.69 -8.96 0.45
N GLY A 22 5.52 -8.47 0.02
CA GLY A 22 4.59 -9.25 -0.81
C GLY A 22 5.00 -9.42 -2.28
N ARG A 23 5.74 -8.46 -2.84
CA ARG A 23 6.17 -8.46 -4.25
C ARG A 23 7.67 -8.59 -4.45
N GLY A 24 8.45 -8.46 -3.38
CA GLY A 24 9.91 -8.39 -3.45
C GLY A 24 10.41 -7.01 -3.87
N ASN A 25 11.58 -6.64 -3.36
CA ASN A 25 12.35 -5.51 -3.84
C ASN A 25 13.84 -5.86 -3.81
N ALA A 26 14.53 -5.66 -4.93
CA ALA A 26 15.95 -6.03 -5.06
C ALA A 26 16.79 -5.26 -4.04
N GLY A 27 17.70 -5.96 -3.35
CA GLY A 27 18.54 -5.37 -2.31
C GLY A 27 17.85 -5.14 -0.96
N GLN A 28 16.58 -5.55 -0.80
CA GLN A 28 15.80 -5.37 0.43
C GLN A 28 15.30 -6.68 1.05
N THR A 29 16.02 -7.79 0.87
CA THR A 29 15.62 -9.10 1.41
C THR A 29 15.47 -9.09 2.94
N ASN A 30 16.39 -8.44 3.65
CA ASN A 30 16.33 -8.26 5.11
C ASN A 30 15.07 -7.49 5.55
N TYR A 31 14.75 -6.40 4.84
CA TYR A 31 13.56 -5.60 5.08
C TYR A 31 12.28 -6.39 4.77
N GLY A 32 12.24 -7.11 3.64
CA GLY A 32 11.13 -8.01 3.30
C GLY A 32 10.91 -9.09 4.36
N TYR A 33 11.98 -9.71 4.87
CA TYR A 33 11.91 -10.73 5.91
C TYR A 33 11.33 -10.20 7.24
N ALA A 34 11.77 -9.01 7.67
CA ALA A 34 11.25 -8.38 8.88
C ALA A 34 9.76 -8.06 8.76
N ASN A 35 9.34 -7.49 7.63
CA ASN A 35 7.94 -7.20 7.33
C ASN A 35 7.09 -8.49 7.28
N SER A 36 7.58 -9.54 6.61
CA SER A 36 6.91 -10.84 6.56
C SER A 36 6.71 -11.44 7.95
N THR A 37 7.70 -11.28 8.83
CA THR A 37 7.60 -11.74 10.22
C THR A 37 6.46 -11.04 10.97
N MET A 38 6.35 -9.71 10.84
CA MET A 38 5.24 -8.96 11.44
C MET A 38 3.87 -9.39 10.89
N GLU A 39 3.78 -9.66 9.59
CA GLU A 39 2.56 -10.19 8.97
C GLU A 39 2.15 -11.56 9.54
N ARG A 40 3.11 -12.46 9.75
CA ARG A 40 2.83 -13.77 10.39
C ARG A 40 2.36 -13.62 11.83
N ILE A 41 2.89 -12.64 12.57
CA ILE A 41 2.42 -12.31 13.92
C ILE A 41 0.95 -11.85 13.87
N CYS A 42 0.58 -11.01 12.90
CA CYS A 42 -0.80 -10.56 12.73
C CYS A 42 -1.76 -11.72 12.41
N GLU A 43 -1.37 -12.64 11.53
CA GLU A 43 -2.14 -13.85 11.27
C GLU A 43 -2.32 -14.71 12.51
N GLN A 44 -1.26 -14.92 13.29
CA GLN A 44 -1.35 -15.72 14.51
C GLN A 44 -2.26 -15.05 15.55
N ARG A 45 -2.15 -13.73 15.73
CA ARG A 45 -3.03 -12.98 16.64
C ARG A 45 -4.50 -13.10 16.26
N GLN A 46 -4.85 -12.99 14.97
CA GLN A 46 -6.24 -13.18 14.55
C GLN A 46 -6.73 -14.62 14.77
N LYS A 47 -5.87 -15.64 14.63
CA LYS A 47 -6.21 -17.03 14.99
C LYS A 47 -6.47 -17.22 16.48
N ASP A 48 -5.86 -16.39 17.31
CA ASP A 48 -6.02 -16.37 18.77
C ASP A 48 -7.14 -15.40 19.21
N ASP A 49 -8.00 -14.95 18.29
CA ASP A 49 -9.08 -13.98 18.50
C ASP A 49 -8.62 -12.63 19.09
N LEU A 50 -7.37 -12.26 18.81
CA LEU A 50 -6.78 -10.97 19.17
C LEU A 50 -6.77 -10.02 17.97
N PRO A 51 -7.01 -8.71 18.17
CA PRO A 51 -6.95 -7.77 17.07
C PRO A 51 -5.55 -7.73 16.48
N ALA A 52 -5.47 -7.69 15.15
CA ALA A 52 -4.24 -7.47 14.41
C ALA A 52 -4.54 -7.06 12.97
N LEU A 53 -3.76 -6.11 12.44
CA LEU A 53 -3.80 -5.67 11.05
C LEU A 53 -2.38 -5.33 10.60
N ALA A 54 -1.94 -5.94 9.50
CA ALA A 54 -0.72 -5.56 8.79
C ALA A 54 -1.10 -4.85 7.49
N ILE A 55 -0.58 -3.64 7.29
CA ILE A 55 -0.81 -2.86 6.06
C ILE A 55 0.46 -2.85 5.24
N GLN A 56 0.47 -3.49 4.08
CA GLN A 56 1.56 -3.44 3.11
C GLN A 56 1.50 -2.16 2.30
N TRP A 57 2.31 -1.18 2.68
CA TRP A 57 2.39 0.10 1.99
C TRP A 57 3.30 0.07 0.76
N GLY A 58 2.85 0.75 -0.30
CA GLY A 58 3.69 1.21 -1.41
C GLY A 58 4.61 2.36 -1.00
N ALA A 59 5.15 3.07 -1.99
CA ALA A 59 5.84 4.33 -1.72
C ALA A 59 4.89 5.32 -1.02
N ILE A 60 5.36 5.99 0.02
CA ILE A 60 4.61 7.02 0.75
C ILE A 60 5.11 8.40 0.31
N GLY A 61 4.18 9.27 -0.01
CA GLY A 61 4.42 10.65 -0.42
C GLY A 61 4.33 11.65 0.72
N ASP A 62 4.61 12.90 0.39
CA ASP A 62 4.60 14.11 1.24
C ASP A 62 5.64 14.14 2.37
N VAL A 63 5.93 13.01 3.02
CA VAL A 63 6.87 12.89 4.14
C VAL A 63 7.62 11.56 4.12
N GLY A 64 8.63 11.45 4.98
CA GLY A 64 9.35 10.20 5.26
C GLY A 64 10.41 9.85 4.22
N MET A 65 10.94 8.63 4.34
CA MET A 65 12.19 8.23 3.68
C MET A 65 12.18 8.38 2.16
N VAL A 66 11.03 8.21 1.51
CA VAL A 66 10.91 8.33 0.05
C VAL A 66 11.12 9.78 -0.38
N ILE A 67 10.47 10.73 0.30
CA ILE A 67 10.62 12.15 -0.01
C ILE A 67 12.01 12.66 0.36
N GLU A 68 12.57 12.17 1.47
CA GLU A 68 13.90 12.59 1.94
C GLU A 68 15.05 12.07 1.05
N ASN A 69 14.93 10.85 0.51
CA ASN A 69 16.06 10.18 -0.16
C ASN A 69 15.87 9.91 -1.65
N LEU A 70 14.63 9.83 -2.14
CA LEU A 70 14.31 9.32 -3.49
C LEU A 70 13.64 10.38 -4.38
N GLY A 71 13.19 11.51 -3.83
CA GLY A 71 12.76 12.68 -4.61
C GLY A 71 11.37 13.16 -4.26
N SER A 72 10.57 13.45 -5.29
CA SER A 72 9.26 14.08 -5.12
C SER A 72 8.11 13.05 -5.17
N ASN A 73 6.89 13.53 -4.97
CA ASN A 73 5.67 12.72 -5.10
C ASN A 73 5.46 12.11 -6.50
N ASP A 74 6.22 12.53 -7.50
CA ASP A 74 6.11 12.04 -8.88
C ASP A 74 7.18 11.00 -9.24
N THR A 75 8.10 10.69 -8.32
CA THR A 75 9.16 9.70 -8.58
C THR A 75 8.59 8.28 -8.56
N VAL A 76 8.69 7.57 -9.69
CA VAL A 76 8.29 6.15 -9.77
C VAL A 76 9.29 5.26 -9.04
N ILE A 77 8.82 4.52 -8.04
CA ILE A 77 9.62 3.63 -7.20
C ILE A 77 9.05 2.22 -7.30
N GLY A 78 9.84 1.28 -7.84
CA GLY A 78 9.42 -0.11 -7.97
C GLY A 78 8.12 -0.31 -8.76
N GLY A 79 7.83 0.56 -9.74
CA GLY A 79 6.59 0.54 -10.53
C GLY A 79 5.38 1.16 -9.82
N THR A 80 5.58 1.86 -8.70
CA THR A 80 4.52 2.56 -7.94
C THR A 80 4.80 4.04 -7.83
N LEU A 81 3.75 4.83 -7.63
CA LEU A 81 3.86 6.24 -7.27
C LEU A 81 3.73 6.42 -5.75
N PRO A 82 4.42 7.41 -5.16
CA PRO A 82 4.22 7.82 -3.78
C PRO A 82 2.75 8.18 -3.50
N GLN A 83 2.10 7.39 -2.65
CA GLN A 83 0.73 7.66 -2.22
C GLN A 83 0.72 8.90 -1.32
N ARG A 84 -0.10 9.89 -1.66
CA ARG A 84 -0.24 11.13 -0.88
C ARG A 84 -0.74 10.84 0.53
N MET A 85 -0.28 11.61 1.51
CA MET A 85 -0.56 11.38 2.93
C MET A 85 -2.06 11.43 3.24
N THR A 86 -2.81 12.32 2.58
CA THR A 86 -4.28 12.37 2.70
C THR A 86 -4.91 11.02 2.33
N SER A 87 -4.49 10.44 1.21
CA SER A 87 -4.96 9.12 0.76
C SER A 87 -4.51 7.99 1.70
N CYS A 88 -3.31 8.07 2.28
CA CYS A 88 -2.86 7.10 3.28
C CYS A 88 -3.75 7.12 4.53
N LEU A 89 -4.08 8.31 5.05
CA LEU A 89 -4.93 8.45 6.23
C LEU A 89 -6.36 7.97 5.97
N GLU A 90 -6.93 8.28 4.81
CA GLU A 90 -8.23 7.73 4.36
C GLU A 90 -8.20 6.20 4.26
N THR A 91 -7.10 5.65 3.74
CA THR A 91 -6.92 4.19 3.63
C THR A 91 -6.85 3.54 5.02
N ILE A 92 -6.14 4.15 5.98
CA ILE A 92 -6.07 3.65 7.36
C ILE A 92 -7.45 3.63 7.98
N ASP A 93 -8.21 4.73 7.86
CA ASP A 93 -9.58 4.80 8.38
C ASP A 93 -10.46 3.70 7.78
N TYR A 94 -10.40 3.53 6.46
CA TYR A 94 -11.12 2.48 5.75
C TYR A 94 -10.74 1.07 6.26
N PHE A 95 -9.45 0.75 6.39
CA PHE A 95 -9.00 -0.58 6.84
C PHE A 95 -9.32 -0.86 8.31
N LEU A 96 -9.26 0.14 9.18
CA LEU A 96 -9.61 -0.03 10.60
C LEU A 96 -11.10 -0.27 10.83
N GLN A 97 -11.95 0.18 9.90
CA GLN A 97 -13.39 -0.04 9.94
C GLN A 97 -13.84 -1.38 9.34
N GLN A 98 -12.93 -2.12 8.69
CA GLN A 98 -13.27 -3.43 8.13
C GLN A 98 -13.50 -4.43 9.27
N SER A 99 -14.75 -4.88 9.41
CA SER A 99 -15.16 -5.93 10.36
C SER A 99 -14.76 -7.34 9.93
N THR A 100 -14.16 -7.48 8.75
CA THR A 100 -13.63 -8.74 8.22
C THR A 100 -12.29 -9.07 8.86
N ASN A 101 -12.14 -10.31 9.34
CA ASN A 101 -10.91 -10.85 9.95
C ASN A 101 -9.82 -11.11 8.88
N ILE A 102 -9.43 -10.06 8.15
CA ILE A 102 -8.35 -10.09 7.16
C ILE A 102 -7.10 -9.52 7.85
N PRO A 103 -6.07 -10.34 8.14
CA PRO A 103 -4.92 -9.89 8.94
C PRO A 103 -3.95 -9.03 8.14
N ILE A 104 -3.98 -9.09 6.82
CA ILE A 104 -3.02 -8.44 5.94
C ILE A 104 -3.76 -7.80 4.76
N VAL A 105 -3.54 -6.51 4.57
CA VAL A 105 -4.08 -5.71 3.46
C VAL A 105 -2.95 -4.94 2.79
N SER A 106 -3.17 -4.44 1.58
CA SER A 106 -2.15 -3.70 0.82
C SER A 106 -2.73 -2.42 0.24
N SER A 107 -1.93 -1.35 0.23
CA SER A 107 -2.29 -0.07 -0.41
C SER A 107 -1.07 0.53 -1.11
N TYR A 108 -1.21 0.82 -2.40
CA TYR A 108 -0.18 1.40 -3.24
C TYR A 108 -0.81 2.00 -4.50
N ILE A 109 -0.18 3.03 -5.06
CA ILE A 109 -0.59 3.64 -6.33
C ILE A 109 0.24 3.03 -7.45
N LEU A 110 -0.42 2.45 -8.44
CA LEU A 110 0.27 1.92 -9.62
C LEU A 110 0.77 3.08 -10.48
N ALA A 111 2.04 3.07 -10.85
CA ALA A 111 2.51 3.99 -11.87
C ALA A 111 1.96 3.53 -13.22
N GLU A 112 1.23 4.38 -13.93
CA GLU A 112 0.82 4.07 -15.28
C GLU A 112 2.05 3.85 -16.16
N LYS A 113 2.08 2.72 -16.86
CA LYS A 113 3.11 2.47 -17.86
C LYS A 113 2.79 3.38 -19.04
N LEU A 114 3.48 4.52 -19.15
CA LEU A 114 3.52 5.25 -20.42
C LEU A 114 3.98 4.24 -21.48
N GLN A 115 3.05 3.81 -22.33
CA GLN A 115 3.40 3.08 -23.54
C GLN A 115 4.26 4.04 -24.35
N LYS A 116 5.58 3.83 -24.34
CA LYS A 116 6.41 4.25 -25.46
C LYS A 116 5.86 3.49 -26.67
N THR A 117 5.00 4.13 -27.44
CA THR A 117 4.81 3.80 -28.86
C THR A 117 6.18 3.96 -29.51
N SER A 118 6.94 2.87 -29.52
CA SER A 118 8.05 2.70 -30.46
C SER A 118 7.47 2.95 -31.84
N GLY A 119 8.01 3.95 -32.54
CA GLY A 119 7.45 4.45 -33.78
C GLY A 119 7.11 3.36 -34.80
N SER A 120 5.84 3.32 -35.17
CA SER A 120 5.42 3.07 -36.54
C SER A 120 4.41 4.15 -36.86
N SER A 121 4.71 4.94 -37.87
CA SER A 121 3.91 6.04 -38.39
C SER A 121 2.49 5.61 -38.74
N THR A 122 1.50 6.02 -37.94
CA THR A 122 0.13 6.22 -38.41
C THR A 122 -0.52 7.37 -37.64
N ILE A 123 -0.95 8.36 -38.42
CA ILE A 123 -1.59 9.61 -38.06
C ILE A 123 -2.68 9.40 -37.00
N SER A 124 -2.49 9.93 -35.79
CA SER A 124 -3.56 10.12 -34.82
C SER A 124 -4.40 11.32 -35.25
N ILE A 125 -5.34 11.09 -36.16
CA ILE A 125 -6.42 12.05 -36.40
C ILE A 125 -7.22 12.05 -35.09
N SER A 126 -7.20 13.18 -34.40
CA SER A 126 -7.89 13.37 -33.14
C SER A 126 -9.39 13.14 -33.35
N LEU A 127 -10.01 12.32 -32.49
CA LEU A 127 -11.46 12.05 -32.49
C LEU A 127 -12.32 13.33 -32.44
N ILE A 128 -11.70 14.44 -31.99
CA ILE A 128 -12.30 15.76 -31.86
C ILE A 128 -12.42 16.47 -33.24
N GLU A 129 -11.57 16.13 -34.21
CA GLU A 129 -11.60 16.71 -35.57
C GLU A 129 -12.68 16.07 -36.46
N THR A 130 -13.10 14.83 -36.18
CA THR A 130 -14.16 14.15 -36.97
C THR A 130 -15.56 14.72 -36.74
N ILE A 131 -15.79 15.40 -35.61
CA ILE A 131 -17.12 15.95 -35.25
C ILE A 131 -17.36 17.34 -35.87
N ALA A 132 -16.31 18.02 -36.35
CA ALA A 132 -16.41 19.40 -36.83
C ALA A 132 -16.86 19.55 -38.30
N ASN A 133 -17.20 18.47 -39.01
CA ASN A 133 -17.46 18.52 -40.45
C ASN A 133 -18.70 17.71 -40.91
N ILE A 134 -19.81 17.83 -40.17
CA ILE A 134 -21.16 17.46 -40.65
C ILE A 134 -21.86 18.71 -41.19
#